data_AF-A0A3B9G7V6-F1
#
_entry.id   AF-A0A3B9G7V6-F1
#
_cell.length_a   1.000
_cell.length_b   1.000
_cell.length_c   1.000
_cell.angle_alpha   90.00
_cell.angle_beta   90.00
_cell.angle_gamma   90.00
#
_symmetry.space_group_name_H-M   'P 1'
#
loop_
_entity.id
_entity.type
_entity.pdbx_description
1 polymer ?
#
loop_
_entity_poly.entity_id
_entity_poly.type
_entity_poly.pdbx_seq_one_letter_code
_entity_poly.pdbx_strand_id
1 'polypeptide(L)'
;NGKNTHSSVMVTENDKVLIVFGGDKQCYAGKNRGEYFAEGVQSWYNTNRTMDHDHNHIRTREQLKAYDPALAKLCSDVIGESEWRFVSPRKRAGKNHLEDYDPAKAPVVKKLEHIKNAGLDYYDKYWSSYWARLHDKYPNAAN
;
A
#
# COMPACT_ATOMS: atom_id res chain seq x y z
N ASN A 1 5.84 -13.01 17.18
CA ASN A 1 5.69 -14.40 17.67
C ASN A 1 7.01 -15.14 17.90
N GLY A 2 8.20 -14.50 17.88
CA GLY A 2 9.47 -15.18 18.23
C GLY A 2 9.92 -16.29 17.28
N LYS A 3 9.31 -16.39 16.09
CA LYS A 3 9.68 -17.34 15.04
C LYS A 3 10.54 -16.67 13.99
N ASN A 4 11.45 -17.43 13.39
CA ASN A 4 12.28 -16.97 12.28
C ASN A 4 11.42 -16.53 11.09
N THR A 5 11.76 -15.40 10.49
CA THR A 5 11.05 -14.80 9.34
C THR A 5 11.72 -15.19 8.03
N HIS A 6 10.92 -15.29 6.95
CA HIS A 6 11.38 -15.47 5.57
C HIS A 6 10.34 -14.85 4.62
N SER A 7 10.68 -14.68 3.33
CA SER A 7 9.93 -13.85 2.37
C SER A 7 8.48 -14.29 2.10
N SER A 8 8.11 -15.53 2.40
CA SER A 8 6.75 -16.03 2.27
C SER A 8 5.90 -15.94 3.54
N VAL A 9 6.46 -15.44 4.65
CA VAL A 9 5.73 -15.29 5.91
C VAL A 9 4.87 -14.03 5.86
N MET A 10 3.55 -14.22 5.74
CA MET A 10 2.57 -13.15 5.86
C MET A 10 2.18 -12.95 7.33
N VAL A 11 2.15 -11.69 7.78
CA VAL A 11 1.58 -11.33 9.09
C VAL A 11 0.07 -11.53 9.00
N THR A 12 -0.54 -12.05 10.07
CA THR A 12 -1.99 -12.27 10.26
C THR A 12 -2.53 -11.39 11.39
N GLU A 13 -3.86 -11.21 11.48
CA GLU A 13 -4.49 -10.42 12.55
C GLU A 13 -4.23 -10.99 13.95
N ASN A 14 -3.79 -12.25 14.02
CA ASN A 14 -3.45 -12.97 15.23
C ASN A 14 -1.95 -12.94 15.57
N ASP A 15 -1.11 -12.33 14.73
CA ASP A 15 0.33 -12.21 14.99
C ASP A 15 0.62 -11.07 15.98
N LYS A 16 1.32 -11.39 17.08
CA LYS A 16 1.76 -10.39 18.08
C LYS A 16 2.79 -9.38 17.55
N VAL A 17 3.21 -9.52 16.29
CA VAL A 17 4.10 -8.55 15.63
C VAL A 17 3.22 -7.46 15.06
N LEU A 18 2.61 -6.68 15.95
CA LEU A 18 1.87 -5.51 15.56
C LEU A 18 2.91 -4.48 15.12
N ILE A 19 2.82 -4.04 13.88
CA ILE A 19 3.48 -2.83 13.44
C ILE A 19 2.76 -1.70 14.18
N VAL A 20 3.31 -1.25 15.31
CA VAL A 20 2.68 -0.22 16.16
C VAL A 20 3.13 1.14 15.66
N PHE A 21 2.25 2.14 15.64
CA PHE A 21 2.71 3.53 15.46
C PHE A 21 3.73 3.85 16.56
N GLY A 22 4.99 4.07 16.17
CA GLY A 22 6.10 4.28 17.11
C GLY A 22 6.64 3.03 17.82
N GLY A 23 6.30 1.80 17.39
CA GLY A 23 6.89 0.57 17.93
C GLY A 23 8.29 0.24 17.39
N ASP A 24 8.95 -0.77 17.97
CA ASP A 24 10.33 -1.17 17.62
C ASP A 24 10.53 -1.56 16.14
N LYS A 25 9.47 -2.01 15.47
CA LYS A 25 9.45 -2.16 14.02
C LYS A 25 8.96 -0.87 13.37
N GLN A 26 9.80 -0.28 12.52
CA GLN A 26 9.41 0.85 11.68
C GLN A 26 8.14 0.53 10.89
N CYS A 27 7.10 1.33 11.12
CA CYS A 27 5.90 1.39 10.31
C CYS A 27 6.00 2.56 9.34
N TYR A 28 5.24 2.54 8.24
CA TYR A 28 5.22 3.66 7.29
C TYR A 28 4.83 4.98 7.98
N ALA A 29 3.83 4.95 8.85
CA ALA A 29 3.46 6.07 9.72
C ALA A 29 4.59 6.59 10.62
N GLY A 30 5.53 5.73 11.02
CA GLY A 30 6.67 6.10 11.86
C GLY A 30 7.78 6.81 11.10
N LYS A 31 7.69 6.90 9.76
CA LYS A 31 8.71 7.58 8.93
C LYS A 31 8.71 9.09 9.14
N ASN A 32 7.54 9.72 9.23
CA ASN A 32 7.41 11.15 9.51
C ASN A 32 5.96 11.52 9.93
N ARG A 33 5.81 12.74 10.45
CA ARG A 33 4.50 13.29 10.87
C ARG A 33 3.42 13.30 9.79
N GLY A 34 3.80 13.44 8.53
CA GLY A 34 2.88 13.44 7.39
C GLY A 34 2.32 12.06 7.12
N GLU A 35 3.16 11.03 7.15
CA GLU A 35 2.73 9.64 6.98
C GLU A 35 1.91 9.16 8.16
N TYR A 36 2.26 9.55 9.39
CA TYR A 36 1.44 9.28 10.57
C TYR A 36 0.01 9.81 10.40
N PHE A 37 -0.12 11.07 9.95
CA PHE A 37 -1.43 11.65 9.70
C PHE A 37 -2.15 10.99 8.51
N ALA A 38 -1.44 10.69 7.41
CA ALA A 38 -2.01 10.05 6.22
C ALA A 38 -2.59 8.66 6.54
N GLU A 39 -1.86 7.85 7.30
CA GLU A 39 -2.32 6.54 7.79
C GLU A 39 -3.56 6.68 8.70
N GLY A 40 -3.57 7.68 9.57
CA GLY A 40 -4.73 8.05 10.37
C GLY A 40 -5.97 8.36 9.51
N VAL A 41 -5.81 9.20 8.48
CA VAL A 41 -6.89 9.56 7.55
C VAL A 41 -7.39 8.36 6.76
N GLN A 42 -6.48 7.49 6.30
CA GLN A 42 -6.87 6.26 5.60
C GLN A 42 -7.72 5.35 6.51
N SER A 43 -7.32 5.16 7.77
CA SER A 43 -8.11 4.41 8.75
C SER A 43 -9.42 5.10 9.09
N TRP A 44 -9.43 6.44 9.20
CA TRP A 44 -10.63 7.24 9.48
C TRP A 44 -11.74 7.07 8.43
N TYR A 45 -11.36 6.77 7.18
CA TYR A 45 -12.29 6.52 6.08
C TYR A 45 -12.43 5.05 5.69
N ASN A 46 -11.90 4.13 6.50
CA ASN A 46 -11.95 2.68 6.26
C ASN A 46 -11.27 2.23 4.96
N THR A 47 -10.20 2.92 4.55
CA THR A 47 -9.47 2.64 3.31
C THR A 47 -8.00 2.29 3.51
N ASN A 48 -7.54 2.13 4.75
CA ASN A 48 -6.14 1.80 5.00
C ASN A 48 -5.81 0.41 4.46
N ARG A 49 -4.61 0.28 3.89
CA ARG A 49 -4.04 -0.99 3.47
C ARG A 49 -3.56 -1.73 4.71
N THR A 50 -3.75 -3.04 4.72
CA THR A 50 -3.34 -3.89 5.85
C THR A 50 -2.45 -5.02 5.37
N MET A 51 -1.65 -5.55 6.30
CA MET A 51 -0.97 -6.84 6.17
C MET A 51 0.08 -6.88 5.05
N ASP A 52 0.84 -5.81 4.91
CA ASP A 52 2.10 -5.83 4.17
C ASP A 52 3.27 -5.43 5.08
N HIS A 53 4.47 -5.31 4.51
CA HIS A 53 5.68 -5.07 5.29
C HIS A 53 5.70 -3.72 6.04
N ASP A 54 4.87 -2.78 5.62
CA ASP A 54 4.92 -1.36 6.02
C ASP A 54 3.69 -0.94 6.86
N HIS A 55 2.57 -1.67 6.77
CA HIS A 55 1.29 -1.30 7.37
C HIS A 55 0.87 -2.24 8.51
N ASN A 56 0.00 -1.75 9.40
CA ASN A 56 -0.49 -2.50 10.56
C ASN A 56 -1.90 -3.10 10.35
N HIS A 57 -2.51 -3.55 11.45
CA HIS A 57 -3.84 -4.18 11.45
C HIS A 57 -5.00 -3.18 11.58
N ILE A 58 -4.70 -1.91 11.84
CA ILE A 58 -5.70 -0.84 12.02
C ILE A 58 -6.12 -0.35 10.64
N ARG A 59 -7.40 -0.53 10.33
CA ARG A 59 -7.95 -0.14 9.02
C ARG A 59 -9.29 0.54 9.07
N THR A 60 -9.97 0.56 10.21
CA THR A 60 -11.26 1.23 10.37
C THR A 60 -11.18 2.37 11.38
N ARG A 61 -12.12 3.29 11.28
CA ARG A 61 -12.25 4.41 12.22
C ARG A 61 -12.44 3.91 13.65
N GLU A 62 -13.22 2.86 13.82
CA GLU A 62 -13.52 2.27 15.13
C GLU A 62 -12.26 1.67 15.75
N GLN A 63 -11.45 0.97 14.95
CA GLN A 63 -10.15 0.48 15.38
C GLN A 63 -9.20 1.63 15.72
N LEU A 64 -9.16 2.69 14.90
CA LEU A 64 -8.33 3.87 15.16
C LEU A 64 -8.73 4.58 16.45
N LYS A 65 -10.04 4.75 16.72
CA LYS A 65 -10.54 5.34 17.98
C LYS A 65 -10.11 4.55 19.22
N ALA A 66 -10.05 3.21 19.13
CA ALA A 66 -9.60 2.36 20.23
C ALA A 66 -8.07 2.35 20.39
N TYR A 67 -7.36 2.38 19.26
CA TYR A 67 -5.92 2.18 19.21
C TYR A 67 -5.12 3.47 19.46
N ASP A 68 -5.54 4.58 18.85
CA ASP A 68 -4.89 5.89 18.98
C ASP A 68 -5.94 7.01 19.10
N PRO A 69 -6.47 7.23 20.32
CA PRO A 69 -7.49 8.24 20.57
C PRO A 69 -7.05 9.67 20.23
N ALA A 70 -5.75 9.96 20.32
CA ALA A 70 -5.22 11.29 20.02
C ALA A 70 -5.24 11.57 18.52
N LEU A 71 -4.78 10.62 17.70
CA LEU A 71 -4.88 10.71 16.25
C LEU A 71 -6.33 10.70 15.77
N ALA A 72 -7.18 9.89 16.40
CA ALA A 72 -8.61 9.88 16.14
C ALA A 72 -9.25 11.25 16.42
N LYS A 73 -8.89 11.89 17.54
CA LYS A 73 -9.34 13.25 17.86
C LYS A 73 -8.84 14.27 16.85
N LEU A 74 -7.57 14.20 16.45
CA LEU A 74 -7.02 15.09 15.42
C LEU A 74 -7.78 14.94 14.09
N CYS A 75 -8.10 13.72 13.68
CA CYS A 75 -8.93 13.49 12.50
C CYS A 75 -10.32 14.12 12.70
N SER A 76 -10.99 13.85 13.82
CA SER A 76 -12.30 14.43 14.13
C SER A 76 -12.29 15.97 14.08
N ASP A 77 -11.27 16.61 14.66
CA ASP A 77 -11.13 18.08 14.70
C ASP A 77 -10.91 18.69 13.30
N VAL A 78 -10.13 18.04 12.44
CA VAL A 78 -9.72 18.59 11.13
C VAL A 78 -10.71 18.25 10.01
N ILE A 79 -11.22 17.02 9.99
CA ILE A 79 -12.07 16.50 8.89
C ILE A 79 -13.50 16.14 9.31
N GLY A 80 -13.82 16.20 10.61
CA GLY A 80 -15.16 15.96 11.14
C GLY A 80 -15.53 14.48 11.30
N GLU A 81 -16.72 14.25 11.86
CA GLU A 81 -17.28 12.93 12.19
C GLU A 81 -18.30 12.42 11.17
N SER A 82 -18.16 12.79 9.89
CA SER A 82 -19.09 12.32 8.85
C SER A 82 -19.21 10.79 8.84
N GLU A 83 -20.44 10.30 8.67
CA GLU A 83 -20.75 8.86 8.51
C GLU A 83 -20.21 8.28 7.21
N TRP A 84 -19.78 9.11 6.26
CA TRP A 84 -19.21 8.64 5.02
C TRP A 84 -17.98 7.76 5.25
N ARG A 85 -17.88 6.67 4.48
CA ARG A 85 -16.73 5.76 4.42
C ARG A 85 -16.40 5.47 2.97
N PHE A 86 -15.13 5.21 2.69
CA PHE A 86 -14.71 4.83 1.36
C PHE A 86 -15.33 3.50 0.94
N VAL A 87 -15.90 3.48 -0.26
CA VAL A 87 -16.33 2.26 -0.94
C VAL A 87 -15.46 2.06 -2.17
N SER A 88 -14.73 0.94 -2.20
CA SER A 88 -13.92 0.54 -3.34
C SER A 88 -14.75 0.58 -4.62
N PRO A 89 -14.23 1.14 -5.73
CA PRO A 89 -14.92 1.13 -7.03
C PRO A 89 -15.47 -0.24 -7.44
N ARG A 90 -14.78 -1.33 -7.06
CA ARG A 90 -15.21 -2.71 -7.31
C ARG A 90 -16.52 -3.11 -6.61
N LYS A 91 -16.91 -2.37 -5.58
CA LYS A 91 -18.08 -2.61 -4.72
C LYS A 91 -19.12 -1.48 -4.80
N ARG A 92 -18.88 -0.42 -5.56
CA ARG A 92 -19.84 0.68 -5.68
C ARG A 92 -21.11 0.18 -6.36
N ALA A 93 -22.26 0.53 -5.81
CA ALA A 93 -23.55 0.13 -6.35
C ALA A 93 -23.84 0.88 -7.65
N GLY A 94 -24.34 0.14 -8.65
CA GLY A 94 -24.90 0.69 -9.88
C GLY A 94 -23.88 1.07 -10.95
N LYS A 95 -24.39 1.19 -12.18
CA LYS A 95 -23.64 1.66 -13.36
C LYS A 95 -24.03 3.09 -13.75
N ASN A 96 -24.79 3.80 -12.91
CA ASN A 96 -25.25 5.16 -13.22
C ASN A 96 -24.09 6.14 -13.44
N HIS A 97 -22.99 5.99 -12.69
CA HIS A 97 -21.77 6.77 -12.92
C HIS A 97 -20.99 6.37 -14.20
N LEU A 98 -21.48 5.34 -14.90
CA LEU A 98 -21.01 4.84 -16.19
C LEU A 98 -22.08 5.03 -17.27
N GLU A 99 -23.03 5.95 -17.06
CA GLU A 99 -23.96 6.40 -18.11
C GLU A 99 -23.09 6.80 -19.33
N ASP A 100 -23.32 6.13 -20.45
CA ASP A 100 -22.56 6.23 -21.71
C ASP A 100 -21.15 5.63 -21.76
N TYR A 101 -20.65 5.01 -20.70
CA TYR A 101 -19.40 4.26 -20.74
C TYR A 101 -19.63 2.79 -21.08
N ASP A 102 -19.10 2.34 -22.22
CA ASP A 102 -19.06 0.94 -22.63
C ASP A 102 -17.68 0.33 -22.30
N PRO A 103 -17.57 -0.52 -21.26
CA PRO A 103 -16.31 -1.18 -20.91
C PRO A 103 -15.72 -2.02 -22.04
N ALA A 104 -16.53 -2.54 -22.97
CA ALA A 104 -16.04 -3.33 -24.10
C ALA A 104 -15.35 -2.47 -25.17
N LYS A 105 -15.66 -1.17 -25.21
CA LYS A 105 -15.00 -0.19 -26.09
C LYS A 105 -13.85 0.55 -25.40
N ALA A 106 -13.57 0.24 -24.14
CA ALA A 106 -12.50 0.87 -23.39
C ALA A 106 -11.14 0.61 -24.08
N PRO A 107 -10.23 1.60 -24.10
CA PRO A 107 -8.89 1.37 -24.61
C PRO A 107 -8.19 0.30 -23.76
N VAL A 108 -7.70 -0.73 -24.42
CA VAL A 108 -6.85 -1.74 -23.80
C VAL A 108 -5.40 -1.30 -23.87
N VAL A 109 -4.65 -1.50 -22.78
CA VAL A 109 -3.21 -1.28 -22.78
C VAL A 109 -2.59 -2.19 -23.83
N LYS A 110 -1.93 -1.59 -24.83
CA LYS A 110 -1.15 -2.31 -25.83
C LYS A 110 0.32 -2.19 -25.51
N LYS A 111 1.06 -3.30 -25.61
CA LYS A 111 2.53 -3.28 -25.57
C LYS A 111 3.03 -2.78 -26.92
N LEU A 112 3.16 -1.46 -27.04
CA LEU A 112 3.65 -0.83 -28.27
C LEU A 112 5.17 -1.02 -28.37
N GLU A 113 5.66 -1.36 -29.56
CA GLU A 113 7.08 -1.70 -29.74
C GLU A 113 8.01 -0.54 -29.35
N HIS A 114 7.62 0.71 -29.63
CA HIS A 114 8.43 1.86 -29.24
C HIS A 114 8.52 2.06 -27.72
N ILE A 115 7.50 1.67 -26.94
CA ILE A 115 7.55 1.72 -25.47
C ILE A 115 8.51 0.65 -24.96
N LYS A 116 8.46 -0.55 -25.55
CA LYS A 116 9.39 -1.63 -25.24
C LYS A 116 10.82 -1.23 -25.57
N ASN A 117 11.06 -0.67 -26.75
CA ASN A 117 12.38 -0.20 -27.17
C ASN A 117 12.89 0.90 -26.25
N ALA A 118 12.07 1.91 -25.91
CA ALA A 118 12.46 2.94 -24.95
C ALA A 118 12.83 2.36 -23.57
N GLY A 119 12.10 1.33 -23.12
CA GLY A 119 12.40 0.61 -21.88
C GLY A 119 13.73 -0.16 -21.95
N LEU A 120 14.00 -0.83 -23.07
CA LEU A 120 15.26 -1.55 -23.31
C LEU A 120 16.44 -0.58 -23.47
N ASP A 121 16.30 0.50 -24.22
CA ASP A 121 17.33 1.53 -24.38
C ASP A 121 17.71 2.15 -23.03
N TYR A 122 16.71 2.43 -22.18
CA TYR A 122 16.96 2.91 -20.82
C TYR A 122 17.69 1.86 -19.97
N TYR A 123 17.31 0.59 -20.09
CA TYR A 123 17.98 -0.52 -19.42
C TYR A 123 19.44 -0.63 -19.87
N ASP A 124 19.69 -0.66 -21.17
CA ASP A 124 21.02 -0.83 -21.75
C ASP A 124 21.94 0.34 -21.38
N LYS A 125 21.41 1.56 -21.43
CA LYS A 125 22.16 2.79 -21.15
C LYS A 125 22.52 2.97 -19.68
N TYR A 126 21.62 2.65 -18.75
CA TYR A 126 21.79 3.02 -17.34
C TYR A 126 21.97 1.82 -16.40
N TRP A 127 21.42 0.66 -16.76
CA TRP A 127 21.29 -0.47 -15.83
C TRP A 127 22.09 -1.71 -16.22
N SER A 128 22.51 -1.85 -17.48
CA SER A 128 23.27 -3.01 -17.97
C SER A 128 24.47 -3.36 -17.08
N SER A 129 25.31 -2.37 -16.74
CA SER A 129 26.48 -2.56 -15.89
C SER A 129 26.14 -2.95 -14.45
N TYR A 130 25.01 -2.46 -13.91
CA TYR A 130 24.55 -2.80 -12.57
C TYR A 130 24.11 -4.26 -12.50
N TRP A 131 23.33 -4.72 -13.47
CA TRP A 131 22.86 -6.11 -13.52
C TRP A 131 23.98 -7.11 -13.78
N ALA A 132 24.95 -6.77 -14.62
CA ALA A 132 26.16 -7.58 -14.80
C ALA A 132 26.91 -7.76 -13.48
N ARG A 133 27.18 -6.67 -12.75
CA ARG A 133 27.82 -6.74 -11.42
C ARG A 133 26.98 -7.49 -10.40
N LEU A 134 25.66 -7.37 -10.45
CA LEU A 134 24.77 -8.08 -9.54
C LEU A 134 24.80 -9.60 -9.80
N HIS A 135 24.80 -10.01 -11.07
CA HIS A 135 24.95 -11.39 -11.49
C HIS A 135 26.30 -11.98 -11.05
N ASP A 136 27.40 -11.27 -11.28
CA ASP A 136 28.74 -11.69 -10.84
C ASP A 136 28.85 -11.82 -9.32
N LYS A 137 28.16 -10.94 -8.58
CA LYS A 137 28.12 -10.95 -7.12
C LYS A 137 27.26 -12.09 -6.54
N TYR A 138 26.23 -12.52 -7.26
CA TYR A 138 25.27 -13.54 -6.80
C TYR A 138 25.02 -14.63 -7.86
N PRO A 139 26.05 -15.40 -8.28
CA PRO A 139 25.94 -16.34 -9.39
C PRO A 139 24.96 -17.49 -9.15
N ASN A 140 24.67 -17.80 -7.88
CA ASN A 140 23.79 -18.92 -7.48
C ASN A 140 22.33 -18.50 -7.22
N ALA A 141 21.99 -17.21 -7.36
CA ALA A 141 20.63 -16.71 -7.12
C ALA A 141 19.72 -16.78 -8.37
N ALA A 142 20.24 -17.30 -9.48
CA ALA A 142 19.55 -17.35 -10.78
C ALA A 142 18.78 -18.67 -11.05
N ASN A 143 18.62 -19.54 -10.05
CA ASN A 143 17.84 -20.80 -10.15
C ASN A 143 16.54 -20.75 -9.35
#